data_AF-K4KX35-F1
#
_entry.id   AF-K4KX35-F1
#
_cell.length_a   1.000
_cell.length_b   1.000
_cell.length_c   1.000
_cell.angle_alpha   90.00
_cell.angle_beta   90.00
_cell.angle_gamma   90.00
#
_symmetry.space_group_name_H-M   'P 1'
#
loop_
_entity.id
_entity.type
_entity.pdbx_description
1 polymer ?
#
loop_
_entity_poly.entity_id
_entity_poly.type
_entity_poly.pdbx_seq_one_letter_code
_entity_poly.pdbx_strand_id
1 'polypeptide(L)'
;MFGFISDFFSGREKDAPAPELAQAPKPGATTIAYDPNLIAALEADHSKLVELYGKMWDEGFEKKNYVKLSRILAEFKSLFQGHLLKENVRFYVYLEQSLGKDKHTLAVVKEFRTDMNDIANAVIGFCKRYSKGAFTSAMEAQFKKDYTAVGEALTRRVQSEERDLYSLYQPS
;
A
#
# COMPACT_ATOMS: atom_id res chain seq x y z
N MET A 1 12.90 0.50 -12.28
CA MET A 1 11.69 0.44 -11.43
C MET A 1 12.15 0.28 -9.98
N PHE A 2 11.56 1.05 -9.05
CA PHE A 2 11.82 1.10 -7.59
C PHE A 2 13.17 1.72 -7.13
N GLY A 3 13.28 3.05 -7.24
CA GLY A 3 14.43 3.83 -6.72
C GLY A 3 14.30 4.34 -5.28
N PHE A 4 13.39 3.81 -4.46
CA PHE A 4 13.11 4.34 -3.11
C PHE A 4 13.77 3.57 -1.95
N ILE A 5 14.41 2.41 -2.20
CA ILE A 5 15.01 1.58 -1.14
C ILE A 5 16.51 1.89 -0.94
N SER A 6 17.15 2.58 -1.90
CA SER A 6 18.60 2.85 -1.87
C SER A 6 19.01 3.85 -0.78
N ASP A 7 18.14 4.80 -0.42
CA ASP A 7 18.54 5.92 0.45
C ASP A 7 18.54 5.57 1.95
N PHE A 8 18.12 4.36 2.33
CA PHE A 8 18.04 3.94 3.73
C PHE A 8 19.31 3.24 4.24
N PHE A 9 20.24 2.85 3.36
CA PHE A 9 21.43 2.04 3.72
C PHE A 9 22.78 2.76 3.59
N SER A 10 22.82 4.02 3.15
CA SER A 10 24.08 4.74 2.83
C SER A 10 24.86 5.29 4.04
N GLY A 11 24.69 4.71 5.24
CA GLY A 11 25.16 5.32 6.50
C GLY A 11 25.96 4.44 7.46
N ARG A 12 26.69 3.42 6.98
CA ARG A 12 27.66 2.71 7.84
C ARG A 12 29.04 2.62 7.18
N GLU A 13 30.01 3.23 7.86
CA GLU A 13 31.43 3.27 7.49
C GLU A 13 32.03 1.86 7.40
N LYS A 14 32.89 1.72 6.39
CA LYS A 14 33.81 0.60 6.15
C LYS A 14 34.94 0.69 7.19
N ASP A 15 35.07 -0.32 8.06
CA ASP A 15 36.37 -0.86 8.48
C ASP A 15 36.16 -2.08 9.40
N ALA A 16 36.10 -3.26 8.78
CA ALA A 16 36.36 -4.55 9.43
C ALA A 16 36.81 -5.56 8.35
N PRO A 17 37.80 -6.41 8.62
CA PRO A 17 38.31 -7.36 7.62
C PRO A 17 37.27 -8.44 7.32
N ALA A 18 37.11 -8.76 6.03
CA ALA A 18 36.10 -9.67 5.53
C ALA A 18 36.32 -11.11 6.02
N PRO A 19 35.32 -11.76 6.65
CA PRO A 19 35.36 -13.19 6.87
C PRO A 19 35.21 -13.94 5.54
N GLU A 20 35.98 -15.01 5.43
CA GLU A 20 36.00 -15.97 4.33
C GLU A 20 34.57 -16.37 3.91
N LEU A 21 34.27 -16.17 2.62
CA LEU A 21 32.94 -16.36 2.03
C LEU A 21 32.54 -17.84 2.09
N ALA A 22 31.87 -18.24 3.17
CA ALA A 22 30.98 -19.38 3.15
C ALA A 22 30.04 -19.21 1.95
N GLN A 23 30.05 -20.19 1.05
CA GLN A 23 29.30 -20.17 -0.21
C GLN A 23 27.87 -19.68 0.04
N ALA A 24 27.52 -18.57 -0.62
CA ALA A 24 26.19 -18.02 -0.54
C ALA A 24 25.17 -19.11 -0.94
N PRO A 25 24.14 -19.37 -0.13
CA PRO A 25 23.09 -20.30 -0.52
C PRO A 25 22.49 -19.80 -1.83
N LYS A 26 22.32 -20.70 -2.80
CA LYS A 26 21.55 -20.42 -4.02
C LYS A 26 20.21 -19.80 -3.59
N PRO A 27 19.67 -18.78 -4.30
CA PRO A 27 18.36 -18.24 -3.97
C PRO A 27 17.31 -19.33 -4.22
N GLY A 28 17.03 -20.13 -3.20
CA GLY A 28 15.86 -20.96 -3.13
C GLY A 28 14.67 -20.00 -3.06
N ALA A 29 13.75 -20.14 -4.00
CA ALA A 29 12.51 -19.38 -3.98
C ALA A 29 11.86 -19.55 -2.60
N THR A 30 11.87 -18.52 -1.78
CA THR A 30 11.08 -18.48 -0.55
C THR A 30 9.62 -18.58 -0.97
N THR A 31 9.06 -19.78 -0.89
CA THR A 31 7.65 -20.03 -1.14
C THR A 31 6.85 -19.48 0.04
N ILE A 32 5.82 -18.70 -0.25
CA ILE A 32 4.92 -18.18 0.77
C ILE A 32 3.82 -19.20 0.99
N ALA A 33 3.63 -19.63 2.24
CA ALA A 33 2.57 -20.53 2.61
C ALA A 33 1.22 -19.80 2.65
N TYR A 34 0.15 -20.54 2.41
CA TYR A 34 -1.22 -20.06 2.64
C TYR A 34 -1.38 -19.65 4.12
N ASP A 35 -1.98 -18.47 4.34
CA ASP A 35 -2.31 -17.93 5.66
C ASP A 35 -3.83 -17.73 5.73
N PRO A 36 -4.57 -18.56 6.49
CA PRO A 36 -6.03 -18.48 6.55
C PRO A 36 -6.54 -17.16 7.14
N ASN A 37 -5.69 -16.39 7.84
CA ASN A 37 -6.07 -15.12 8.45
C ASN A 37 -5.74 -13.91 7.57
N LEU A 38 -5.09 -14.09 6.41
CA LEU A 38 -4.59 -13.00 5.60
C LEU A 38 -5.72 -12.08 5.10
N ILE A 39 -6.80 -12.67 4.59
CA ILE A 39 -7.94 -11.91 4.05
C ILE A 39 -8.60 -11.07 5.13
N ALA A 40 -8.93 -11.68 6.28
CA ALA A 40 -9.49 -10.97 7.42
C ALA A 40 -8.56 -9.83 7.90
N ALA A 41 -7.24 -10.04 7.85
CA ALA A 41 -6.27 -9.01 8.20
C ALA A 41 -6.14 -7.87 7.18
N LEU A 42 -6.50 -8.09 5.90
CA LEU A 42 -6.55 -7.06 4.87
C LEU A 42 -7.85 -6.26 4.95
N GLU A 43 -9.00 -6.92 5.14
CA GLU A 43 -10.31 -6.27 5.35
C GLU A 43 -10.31 -5.41 6.63
N ALA A 44 -9.64 -5.87 7.68
CA ALA A 44 -9.45 -5.08 8.90
C ALA A 44 -8.60 -3.83 8.66
N ASP A 45 -7.61 -3.89 7.76
CA ASP A 45 -6.86 -2.69 7.35
C ASP A 45 -7.77 -1.74 6.54
N HIS A 46 -8.57 -2.26 5.60
CA HIS A 46 -9.54 -1.46 4.83
C HIS A 46 -10.48 -0.68 5.73
N SER A 47 -11.05 -1.34 6.74
CA SER A 47 -11.97 -0.71 7.70
C SER A 47 -11.31 0.49 8.42
N LYS A 48 -10.06 0.32 8.88
CA LYS A 48 -9.30 1.39 9.54
C LYS A 48 -8.92 2.52 8.58
N LEU A 49 -8.58 2.18 7.33
CA LEU A 49 -8.28 3.16 6.29
C LEU A 49 -9.51 4.02 5.98
N VAL A 50 -10.68 3.41 5.82
CA VAL A 50 -11.95 4.12 5.59
C VAL A 50 -12.28 5.05 6.77
N GLU A 51 -12.11 4.57 8.01
CA GLU A 51 -12.31 5.38 9.20
C GLU A 51 -11.41 6.62 9.20
N LEU A 52 -10.09 6.43 9.00
CA LEU A 52 -9.14 7.54 8.95
C LEU A 52 -9.44 8.50 7.79
N TYR A 53 -9.89 7.98 6.64
CA TYR A 53 -10.28 8.78 5.49
C TYR A 53 -11.44 9.72 5.82
N GLY A 54 -12.50 9.22 6.47
CA GLY A 54 -13.61 10.04 6.95
C GLY A 54 -13.17 11.11 7.95
N LYS A 55 -12.30 10.76 8.90
CA LYS A 55 -11.75 11.72 9.88
C LYS A 55 -10.98 12.87 9.24
N MET A 56 -10.34 12.66 8.09
CA MET A 56 -9.68 13.76 7.35
C MET A 56 -10.69 14.86 7.02
N TRP A 57 -11.89 14.49 6.60
CA TRP A 57 -12.96 15.43 6.27
C TRP A 57 -13.55 16.06 7.53
N ASP A 58 -14.13 15.22 8.39
CA ASP A 58 -14.98 15.65 9.51
C ASP A 58 -14.20 16.35 10.63
N GLU A 59 -12.98 15.87 10.91
CA GLU A 59 -12.18 16.35 12.03
C GLU A 59 -11.07 17.32 11.59
N GLY A 60 -10.60 17.17 10.35
CA GLY A 60 -9.54 17.97 9.76
C GLY A 60 -10.06 19.13 8.94
N PHE A 61 -10.55 18.82 7.73
CA PHE A 61 -10.84 19.82 6.70
C PHE A 61 -12.05 20.70 7.02
N GLU A 62 -13.21 20.15 7.37
CA GLU A 62 -14.42 20.95 7.64
C GLU A 62 -14.26 21.89 8.82
N LYS A 63 -13.53 21.45 9.85
CA LYS A 63 -13.24 22.23 11.05
C LYS A 63 -12.08 23.20 10.87
N LYS A 64 -11.50 23.28 9.67
CA LYS A 64 -10.27 24.04 9.36
C LYS A 64 -9.11 23.73 10.32
N ASN A 65 -9.08 22.52 10.87
CA ASN A 65 -8.03 22.07 11.78
C ASN A 65 -6.92 21.39 10.98
N TYR A 66 -6.13 22.20 10.27
CA TYR A 66 -5.12 21.68 9.35
C TYR A 66 -3.96 20.95 10.04
N VAL A 67 -3.68 21.29 11.31
CA VAL A 67 -2.72 20.53 12.14
C VAL A 67 -3.22 19.11 12.36
N LYS A 68 -4.51 18.96 12.69
CA LYS A 68 -5.13 17.64 12.86
C LYS A 68 -5.24 16.89 11.53
N LEU A 69 -5.65 17.57 10.47
CA LEU A 69 -5.67 17.01 9.11
C LEU A 69 -4.31 16.43 8.70
N SER A 70 -3.24 17.19 8.90
CA SER A 70 -1.86 16.77 8.60
C SER A 70 -1.48 15.49 9.38
N ARG A 71 -1.85 15.39 10.65
CA ARG A 71 -1.62 14.19 11.48
C ARG A 71 -2.39 12.98 10.97
N ILE A 72 -3.68 13.14 10.68
CA ILE A 72 -4.52 12.06 10.15
C ILE A 72 -3.99 11.59 8.78
N LEU A 73 -3.58 12.51 7.90
CA LEU A 73 -2.97 12.18 6.62
C LEU A 73 -1.67 11.39 6.77
N ALA A 74 -0.84 11.72 7.76
CA ALA A 74 0.39 10.98 8.03
C ALA A 74 0.10 9.56 8.56
N GLU A 75 -0.87 9.43 9.46
CA GLU A 75 -1.32 8.15 10.00
C GLU A 75 -1.92 7.25 8.91
N PHE A 76 -2.88 7.78 8.15
CA PHE A 76 -3.49 7.09 7.02
C PHE A 76 -2.44 6.64 6.01
N LYS A 77 -1.51 7.51 5.64
CA LYS A 77 -0.43 7.16 4.71
C LYS A 77 0.42 6.00 5.25
N SER A 78 0.79 6.04 6.52
CA SER A 78 1.58 4.97 7.14
C SER A 78 0.83 3.63 7.12
N LEU A 79 -0.45 3.65 7.53
CA LEU A 79 -1.31 2.47 7.50
C LEU A 79 -1.48 1.93 6.08
N PHE A 80 -1.72 2.81 5.12
CA PHE A 80 -1.91 2.45 3.71
C PHE A 80 -0.65 1.80 3.12
N GLN A 81 0.53 2.37 3.40
CA GLN A 81 1.80 1.78 2.98
C GLN A 81 2.05 0.40 3.62
N GLY A 82 1.69 0.22 4.90
CA GLY A 82 1.75 -1.08 5.57
C GLY A 82 0.82 -2.12 4.95
N HIS A 83 -0.41 -1.70 4.65
CA HIS A 83 -1.40 -2.52 3.94
C HIS A 83 -0.88 -2.95 2.55
N LEU A 84 -0.39 -2.01 1.74
CA LEU A 84 0.19 -2.31 0.43
C LEU A 84 1.37 -3.28 0.51
N LEU A 85 2.20 -3.17 1.55
CA LEU A 85 3.31 -4.10 1.75
C LEU A 85 2.81 -5.51 2.07
N LYS A 86 1.81 -5.63 2.96
CA LYS A 86 1.19 -6.90 3.32
C LYS A 86 0.60 -7.58 2.08
N GLU A 87 -0.13 -6.83 1.27
CA GLU A 87 -0.74 -7.33 0.03
C GLU A 87 0.33 -7.72 -1.02
N ASN A 88 1.31 -6.86 -1.28
CA ASN A 88 2.35 -7.14 -2.26
C ASN A 88 3.22 -8.34 -1.89
N VAL A 89 3.58 -8.47 -0.61
CA VAL A 89 4.52 -9.49 -0.16
C VAL A 89 3.80 -10.78 0.15
N ARG A 90 2.59 -10.76 0.73
CA ARG A 90 1.89 -12.00 1.13
C ARG A 90 0.86 -12.45 0.11
N PHE A 91 -0.04 -11.56 -0.28
CA PHE A 91 -1.19 -11.91 -1.10
C PHE A 91 -0.80 -12.15 -2.56
N TYR A 92 -0.20 -11.16 -3.23
CA TYR A 92 0.15 -11.29 -4.65
C TYR A 92 1.23 -12.35 -4.90
N VAL A 93 2.25 -12.44 -4.05
CA VAL A 93 3.29 -13.48 -4.20
C VAL A 93 2.69 -14.88 -4.03
N TYR A 94 1.76 -15.08 -3.09
CA TYR A 94 1.06 -16.36 -2.96
C TYR A 94 0.25 -16.70 -4.22
N LEU A 95 -0.57 -15.75 -4.71
CA LEU A 95 -1.37 -15.98 -5.92
C LEU A 95 -0.50 -16.27 -7.15
N GLU A 96 0.62 -15.58 -7.30
CA GLU A 96 1.56 -15.82 -8.40
C GLU A 96 2.18 -17.23 -8.33
N GLN A 97 2.42 -17.75 -7.11
CA GLN A 97 2.93 -19.11 -6.88
C GLN A 97 1.84 -20.17 -7.13
N SER A 98 0.64 -19.98 -6.56
CA SER A 98 -0.47 -20.95 -6.64
C SER A 98 -1.04 -21.08 -8.05
N LEU A 99 -1.13 -19.95 -8.78
CA LEU A 99 -1.65 -19.89 -10.14
C LEU A 99 -0.58 -20.13 -11.20
N GLY A 100 0.64 -20.55 -10.83
CA GLY A 100 1.75 -20.73 -11.78
C GLY A 100 1.45 -21.66 -12.97
N LYS A 101 0.48 -22.58 -12.81
CA LYS A 101 -0.01 -23.48 -13.87
C LYS A 101 -1.22 -22.92 -14.65
N ASP A 102 -1.96 -21.97 -14.08
CA ASP A 102 -3.08 -21.28 -14.70
C ASP A 102 -2.65 -19.90 -15.22
N LYS A 103 -2.05 -19.91 -16.42
CA LYS A 103 -1.49 -18.70 -17.03
C LYS A 103 -2.53 -17.62 -17.34
N HIS A 104 -3.79 -18.00 -17.55
CA HIS A 104 -4.85 -17.05 -17.88
C HIS A 104 -5.24 -16.26 -16.63
N THR A 105 -5.57 -16.95 -15.55
CA THR A 105 -5.92 -16.31 -14.27
C THR A 105 -4.74 -15.52 -13.72
N LEU A 106 -3.51 -16.01 -13.86
CA LEU A 106 -2.30 -15.28 -13.49
C LEU A 106 -2.11 -13.97 -14.27
N ALA A 107 -2.48 -13.92 -15.56
CA ALA A 107 -2.40 -12.69 -16.34
C ALA A 107 -3.40 -11.64 -15.82
N VAL A 108 -4.63 -12.07 -15.49
CA VAL A 108 -5.65 -11.20 -14.88
C VAL A 108 -5.18 -10.65 -13.54
N VAL A 109 -4.61 -11.48 -12.66
CA VAL A 109 -4.05 -11.03 -11.36
C VAL A 109 -2.97 -9.95 -11.53
N LYS A 110 -2.13 -10.07 -12.56
CA LYS A 110 -1.07 -9.08 -12.85
C LYS A 110 -1.63 -7.76 -13.39
N GLU A 111 -2.71 -7.80 -14.17
CA GLU A 111 -3.42 -6.61 -14.62
C GLU A 111 -4.01 -5.85 -13.42
N PHE A 112 -4.74 -6.55 -12.55
CA PHE A 112 -5.24 -5.98 -11.29
C PHE A 112 -4.11 -5.33 -10.47
N ARG A 113 -2.98 -6.02 -10.32
CA ARG A 113 -1.82 -5.48 -9.58
C ARG A 113 -1.29 -4.18 -10.18
N THR A 114 -1.33 -4.05 -11.50
CA THR A 114 -0.89 -2.83 -12.20
C THR A 114 -1.84 -1.67 -11.90
N ASP A 115 -3.15 -1.90 -12.04
CA ASP A 115 -4.18 -0.90 -11.75
C ASP A 115 -4.13 -0.44 -10.28
N MET A 116 -3.92 -1.37 -9.35
CA MET A 116 -3.82 -1.05 -7.92
C MET A 116 -2.58 -0.20 -7.61
N ASN A 117 -1.48 -0.38 -8.33
CA ASN A 117 -0.28 0.47 -8.15
C ASN A 117 -0.53 1.92 -8.58
N ASP A 118 -1.32 2.15 -9.62
CA ASP A 118 -1.67 3.50 -10.06
C ASP A 118 -2.53 4.22 -9.02
N ILE A 119 -3.51 3.51 -8.44
CA ILE A 119 -4.32 4.02 -7.32
C ILE A 119 -3.42 4.32 -6.11
N ALA A 120 -2.51 3.41 -5.77
CA ALA A 120 -1.58 3.60 -4.66
C ALA A 120 -0.73 4.86 -4.82
N ASN A 121 -0.21 5.10 -6.03
CA ASN A 121 0.58 6.29 -6.34
C ASN A 121 -0.23 7.58 -6.17
N ALA A 122 -1.49 7.61 -6.63
CA ALA A 122 -2.38 8.75 -6.47
C ALA A 122 -2.66 9.06 -4.99
N VAL A 123 -2.97 8.02 -4.20
CA VAL A 123 -3.24 8.14 -2.75
C VAL A 123 -2.01 8.64 -1.98
N ILE A 124 -0.82 8.10 -2.27
CA ILE A 124 0.43 8.54 -1.64
C ILE A 124 0.74 9.99 -2.02
N GLY A 125 0.51 10.37 -3.28
CA GLY A 125 0.66 11.74 -3.77
C GLY A 125 -0.24 12.72 -3.02
N PHE A 126 -1.52 12.37 -2.87
CA PHE A 126 -2.50 13.12 -2.07
C PHE A 126 -2.02 13.33 -0.63
N CYS A 127 -1.61 12.25 0.05
CA CYS A 127 -1.12 12.34 1.42
C CYS A 127 0.12 13.23 1.53
N LYS A 128 1.08 13.11 0.60
CA LYS A 128 2.29 13.94 0.56
C LYS A 128 1.99 15.42 0.33
N ARG A 129 0.96 15.73 -0.48
CA ARG A 129 0.55 17.10 -0.77
C ARG A 129 0.01 17.80 0.47
N TYR A 130 -0.88 17.14 1.21
CA TYR A 130 -1.67 17.78 2.27
C TYR A 130 -1.14 17.54 3.69
N SER A 131 -0.15 16.66 3.88
CA SER A 131 0.50 16.45 5.19
C SER A 131 1.51 17.53 5.56
N LYS A 132 1.91 18.41 4.64
CA LYS A 132 2.79 19.54 4.94
C LYS A 132 2.01 20.57 5.76
N GLY A 133 2.43 20.84 7.00
CA GLY A 133 1.65 21.59 8.01
C GLY A 133 1.20 23.02 7.65
N ALA A 134 1.61 23.58 6.51
CA ALA A 134 1.13 24.86 6.00
C ALA A 134 0.10 24.63 4.88
N PHE A 135 -1.19 24.74 5.22
CA PHE A 135 -2.29 24.69 4.25
C PHE A 135 -2.46 26.06 3.60
N THR A 136 -2.15 26.17 2.31
CA THR A 136 -2.36 27.43 1.56
C THR A 136 -3.82 27.56 1.12
N SER A 137 -4.29 28.76 0.80
CA SER A 137 -5.65 28.97 0.27
C SER A 137 -5.88 28.20 -1.04
N ALA A 138 -4.84 28.04 -1.87
CA ALA A 138 -4.92 27.23 -3.08
C ALA A 138 -5.07 25.73 -2.77
N MET A 139 -4.41 25.24 -1.71
CA MET A 139 -4.60 23.87 -1.23
C MET A 139 -6.00 23.66 -0.67
N GLU A 140 -6.52 24.62 0.10
CA GLU A 140 -7.90 24.58 0.62
C GLU A 140 -8.93 24.47 -0.50
N ALA A 141 -8.82 25.31 -1.53
CA ALA A 141 -9.72 25.29 -2.67
C ALA A 141 -9.68 23.96 -3.47
N GLN A 142 -8.51 23.32 -3.54
CA GLN A 142 -8.32 22.11 -4.32
C GLN A 142 -8.59 20.82 -3.51
N PHE A 143 -8.47 20.87 -2.19
CA PHE A 143 -8.53 19.68 -1.33
C PHE A 143 -9.80 18.88 -1.54
N LYS A 144 -10.97 19.54 -1.58
CA LYS A 144 -12.26 18.85 -1.77
C LYS A 144 -12.30 18.02 -3.05
N LYS A 145 -11.81 18.57 -4.16
CA LYS A 145 -11.77 17.87 -5.45
C LYS A 145 -10.84 16.67 -5.39
N ASP A 146 -9.64 16.83 -4.81
CA ASP A 146 -8.68 15.73 -4.68
C ASP A 146 -9.20 14.64 -3.73
N TYR A 147 -9.82 15.04 -2.61
CA TYR A 147 -10.45 14.14 -1.65
C TYR A 147 -11.58 13.30 -2.27
N THR A 148 -12.42 13.91 -3.11
CA THR A 148 -13.45 13.13 -3.82
C THR A 148 -12.82 12.13 -4.79
N ALA A 149 -11.86 12.58 -5.62
CA ALA A 149 -11.22 11.71 -6.61
C ALA A 149 -10.46 10.52 -5.97
N VAL A 150 -9.75 10.77 -4.87
CA VAL A 150 -9.05 9.72 -4.10
C VAL A 150 -10.04 8.77 -3.44
N GLY A 151 -11.15 9.27 -2.90
CA GLY A 151 -12.19 8.43 -2.27
C GLY A 151 -12.85 7.48 -3.28
N GLU A 152 -13.12 7.96 -4.50
CA GLU A 152 -13.62 7.12 -5.59
C GLU A 152 -12.59 6.06 -5.99
N ALA A 153 -11.31 6.41 -6.08
CA ALA A 153 -10.24 5.47 -6.43
C ALA A 153 -10.06 4.38 -5.37
N LEU A 154 -10.07 4.76 -4.09
CA LEU A 154 -9.99 3.81 -2.96
C LEU A 154 -11.20 2.87 -2.93
N THR A 155 -12.41 3.40 -3.14
CA THR A 155 -13.63 2.58 -3.22
C THR A 155 -13.53 1.53 -4.32
N ARG A 156 -13.07 1.93 -5.52
CA ARG A 156 -12.86 0.99 -6.63
C ARG A 156 -11.84 -0.10 -6.27
N ARG A 157 -10.71 0.28 -5.67
CA ARG A 157 -9.68 -0.67 -5.21
C ARG A 157 -10.25 -1.72 -4.26
N VAL A 158 -10.88 -1.27 -3.17
CA VAL A 158 -11.46 -2.16 -2.14
C VAL A 158 -12.50 -3.10 -2.75
N GLN A 159 -13.41 -2.58 -3.59
CA GLN A 159 -14.44 -3.40 -4.23
C GLN A 159 -13.85 -4.46 -5.16
N SER A 160 -12.85 -4.11 -5.96
CA SER A 160 -12.16 -5.06 -6.84
C SER A 160 -11.38 -6.12 -6.06
N GLU A 161 -10.73 -5.73 -4.97
CA GLU A 161 -10.00 -6.67 -4.12
C GLU A 161 -10.93 -7.66 -3.43
N GLU A 162 -11.94 -7.17 -2.72
CA GLU A 162 -12.81 -8.01 -1.90
C GLU A 162 -13.76 -8.89 -2.73
N ARG A 163 -14.29 -8.37 -3.83
CA ARG A 163 -15.24 -9.12 -4.67
C ARG A 163 -14.53 -10.10 -5.59
N ASP A 164 -13.44 -9.66 -6.23
CA ASP A 164 -12.85 -10.38 -7.35
C ASP A 164 -11.58 -11.12 -6.91
N LEU A 165 -10.58 -10.41 -6.37
CA LEU A 165 -9.27 -11.01 -6.07
C LEU A 165 -9.28 -11.95 -4.87
N TYR A 166 -9.94 -11.60 -3.77
CA TYR A 166 -9.92 -12.42 -2.55
C TYR A 166 -10.56 -13.78 -2.76
N SER A 167 -11.47 -13.92 -3.73
CA SER A 167 -12.05 -15.20 -4.14
C SER A 167 -10.99 -16.22 -4.62
N LEU A 168 -9.89 -15.73 -5.22
CA LEU A 168 -8.81 -16.54 -5.75
C LEU A 168 -7.85 -17.06 -4.66
N TYR A 169 -7.97 -16.55 -3.43
CA TYR A 169 -7.09 -16.91 -2.32
C TYR A 169 -7.58 -18.15 -1.59
N GLN A 170 -7.29 -19.30 -2.18
CA GLN A 170 -7.63 -20.63 -1.64
C GLN A 170 -6.35 -21.42 -1.33
N PRO A 171 -6.38 -22.40 -0.41
CA PRO A 171 -5.28 -23.35 -0.22
C PRO A 171 -4.88 -24.02 -1.55
N SER A 172 -3.57 -24.07 -1.84
CA SER A 172 -3.00 -24.65 -3.08
C SER A 172 -2.82 -26.16 -3.01
#